data_AF-A0A3N5GD16-F1
#
_entry.id   AF-A0A3N5GD16-F1
#
_cell.length_a   1.000
_cell.length_b   1.000
_cell.length_c   1.000
_cell.angle_alpha   90.00
_cell.angle_beta   90.00
_cell.angle_gamma   90.00
#
_symmetry.space_group_name_H-M   'P 1'
#
loop_
_entity.id
_entity.type
_entity.pdbx_description
1 polymer ?
#
loop_
_entity_poly.entity_id
_entity_poly.type
_entity_poly.pdbx_seq_one_letter_code
_entity_poly.pdbx_strand_id
1 'polypeptide(L)'
;MTRAALSVALLLAVGGLLAFQAVEVSRGAGKRLGFAPGQGSRGVLVTAVTPSLPADRAGLVPDDEILTVDGVPVRNVIEYDTAARSYERGRPVVLRILRAGRVLDLRVTPGVPPRWG
;
A
#
# COMPACT_ATOMS: atom_id res chain seq x y z
N MET A 1 25.20 12.76 -38.71
CA MET A 1 24.13 12.62 -37.71
C MET A 1 23.91 14.00 -37.08
N THR A 2 22.76 14.62 -37.30
CA THR A 2 22.50 16.03 -36.96
C THR A 2 22.12 16.18 -35.48
N ARG A 3 22.64 17.22 -34.83
CA ARG A 3 22.51 17.48 -33.37
C ARG A 3 21.04 17.47 -32.87
N ALA A 4 20.08 17.76 -33.75
CA ALA A 4 18.65 17.72 -33.46
C ALA A 4 18.11 16.31 -33.11
N ALA A 5 18.67 15.25 -33.71
CA ALA A 5 18.23 13.87 -33.43
C ALA A 5 18.63 13.41 -32.02
N LEU A 6 19.77 13.89 -31.50
CA LEU A 6 20.21 13.60 -30.13
C LEU A 6 19.33 14.29 -29.09
N SER A 7 18.87 15.52 -29.36
CA SER A 7 18.04 16.29 -28.42
C SER A 7 16.65 15.69 -28.23
N VAL A 8 16.03 15.19 -29.31
CA VAL A 8 14.71 14.55 -29.25
C VAL A 8 14.79 13.19 -28.55
N ALA A 9 15.84 12.40 -28.81
CA ALA A 9 16.06 11.13 -28.12
C ALA A 9 16.27 11.32 -26.60
N LEU A 10 17.00 12.36 -26.20
CA LEU A 10 17.23 12.66 -24.78
C LEU A 10 15.94 13.10 -24.07
N LEU A 11 15.10 13.91 -24.72
CA LEU A 11 13.81 14.32 -24.16
C LEU A 11 12.84 13.15 -23.99
N LEU A 12 12.80 12.22 -24.96
CA LEU A 12 12.00 10.99 -24.84
C LEU A 12 12.54 10.06 -23.74
N ALA A 13 13.87 9.97 -23.57
CA ALA A 13 14.47 9.17 -22.51
C ALA A 13 14.19 9.75 -21.11
N VAL A 14 14.29 11.08 -20.94
CA VAL A 14 13.96 11.76 -19.68
C VAL A 14 12.47 11.67 -19.38
N GLY A 15 11.60 11.89 -20.39
CA GLY A 15 10.15 11.73 -20.25
C GLY A 15 9.74 10.29 -19.92
N GLY A 16 10.37 9.31 -20.57
CA GLY A 16 10.18 7.89 -20.29
C GLY A 16 10.63 7.49 -18.87
N LEU A 17 11.77 8.02 -18.41
CA LEU A 17 12.26 7.78 -17.05
C LEU A 17 11.34 8.41 -15.99
N LEU A 18 10.84 9.63 -16.23
CA LEU A 18 9.88 10.29 -15.33
C LEU A 18 8.53 9.58 -15.30
N ALA A 19 8.03 9.10 -16.44
CA ALA A 19 6.81 8.30 -16.51
C ALA A 19 6.96 6.93 -15.80
N PHE A 20 8.13 6.30 -15.93
CA PHE A 20 8.44 5.05 -15.25
C PHE A 20 8.46 5.23 -13.72
N GLN A 21 9.09 6.30 -13.21
CA GLN A 21 9.07 6.66 -11.79
C GLN A 21 7.64 6.93 -11.27
N ALA A 22 6.78 7.54 -12.08
CA ALA A 22 5.39 7.85 -11.70
C ALA A 22 4.49 6.60 -11.60
N VAL A 23 4.74 5.57 -12.42
CA VAL A 23 3.98 4.30 -12.37
C VAL A 23 4.38 3.46 -11.16
N GLU A 24 5.65 3.50 -10.76
CA GLU A 24 6.19 2.78 -9.60
C GLU A 24 5.56 3.29 -8.28
N VAL A 25 5.44 4.61 -8.13
CA VAL A 25 4.78 5.28 -6.99
C VAL A 25 3.27 4.99 -6.92
N SER A 26 2.62 4.64 -8.04
CA SER A 26 1.18 4.41 -8.09
C SER A 26 0.74 3.00 -7.62
N ARG A 27 1.67 2.14 -7.21
CA ARG A 27 1.42 0.76 -6.73
C ARG A 27 1.59 0.59 -5.21
N GLY A 28 1.29 1.61 -4.42
CA GLY A 28 1.31 1.52 -2.95
C GLY A 28 0.47 0.35 -2.44
N ALA A 29 1.03 -0.45 -1.53
CA ALA A 29 0.51 -1.74 -1.13
C ALA A 29 -0.79 -1.65 -0.31
N GLY A 30 -1.16 -0.46 0.18
CA GLY A 30 -2.50 -0.20 0.72
C GLY A 30 -3.60 -0.53 -0.30
N LYS A 31 -3.33 -0.31 -1.61
CA LYS A 31 -4.25 -0.67 -2.69
C LYS A 31 -4.53 -2.18 -2.76
N ARG A 32 -3.63 -3.05 -2.27
CA ARG A 32 -3.81 -4.53 -2.31
C ARG A 32 -4.82 -5.01 -1.28
N LEU A 33 -4.93 -4.31 -0.14
CA LEU A 33 -5.92 -4.59 0.89
C LEU A 33 -7.17 -3.72 0.75
N GLY A 34 -7.11 -2.65 -0.05
CA GLY A 34 -8.24 -1.76 -0.27
C GLY A 34 -8.32 -0.62 0.74
N PHE A 35 -7.18 -0.03 1.10
CA PHE A 35 -7.15 1.20 1.90
C PHE A 35 -6.09 2.18 1.35
N ALA A 36 -6.24 3.45 1.69
CA ALA A 36 -5.28 4.50 1.37
C ALA A 36 -4.30 4.69 2.53
N PRO A 37 -2.98 4.49 2.33
CA PRO A 37 -1.98 4.73 3.35
C PRO A 37 -1.61 6.23 3.40
N GLY A 38 -1.36 6.73 4.60
CA GLY A 38 -0.79 8.04 4.89
C GLY A 38 0.33 7.91 5.92
N GLN A 39 1.11 8.98 6.08
CA GLN A 39 2.14 9.02 7.12
C GLN A 39 1.50 9.30 8.47
N GLY A 40 1.68 8.37 9.42
CA GLY A 40 1.27 8.54 10.80
C GLY A 40 2.41 9.01 11.71
N SER A 41 2.08 9.21 12.98
CA SER A 41 3.01 9.61 14.05
C SER A 41 3.90 8.47 14.57
N ARG A 42 3.40 7.22 14.50
CA ARG A 42 4.01 5.99 14.99
C ARG A 42 4.14 4.93 13.90
N GLY A 43 3.36 5.04 12.83
CA GLY A 43 3.35 4.07 11.73
C GLY A 43 2.62 4.58 10.50
N VAL A 44 1.79 3.73 9.89
CA VAL A 44 1.04 4.06 8.68
C VAL A 44 -0.41 4.38 9.02
N LEU A 45 -0.80 5.63 8.79
CA LEU A 45 -2.16 6.10 8.98
C LEU A 45 -3.06 5.55 7.87
N VAL A 46 -4.23 5.03 8.24
CA VAL A 46 -5.29 4.65 7.31
C VAL A 46 -6.14 5.90 7.05
N THR A 47 -6.04 6.46 5.85
CA THR A 47 -6.76 7.70 5.51
C THR A 47 -8.12 7.44 4.88
N ALA A 48 -8.28 6.29 4.23
CA ALA A 48 -9.55 5.85 3.66
C ALA A 48 -9.55 4.32 3.53
N VAL A 49 -10.74 3.73 3.59
CA VAL A 49 -10.95 2.29 3.37
C VAL A 49 -11.98 2.13 2.26
N THR A 50 -11.67 1.30 1.26
CA THR A 50 -12.58 0.99 0.16
C THR A 50 -13.60 -0.06 0.63
N PRO A 51 -14.91 0.22 0.53
CA PRO A 51 -15.94 -0.71 0.92
C PRO A 51 -15.84 -2.07 0.22
N SER A 52 -16.23 -3.13 0.91
CA SER A 52 -16.24 -4.52 0.43
C SER A 52 -14.88 -5.11 0.05
N LEU A 53 -13.77 -4.40 0.25
CA LEU A 53 -12.41 -4.92 0.05
C LEU A 53 -11.85 -5.60 1.31
N PRO A 54 -10.72 -6.32 1.23
CA PRO A 54 -10.17 -7.06 2.36
C PRO A 54 -10.04 -6.28 3.68
N ALA A 55 -9.55 -5.04 3.62
CA ALA A 55 -9.38 -4.18 4.78
C ALA A 55 -10.71 -3.86 5.47
N ASP A 56 -11.72 -3.48 4.69
CA ASP A 56 -13.09 -3.19 5.17
C ASP A 56 -13.69 -4.42 5.86
N ARG A 57 -13.61 -5.59 5.22
CA ARG A 57 -14.14 -6.85 5.79
C ARG A 57 -13.41 -7.31 7.05
N ALA A 58 -12.15 -6.90 7.21
CA ALA A 58 -11.38 -7.14 8.42
C ALA A 58 -11.65 -6.09 9.52
N GLY A 59 -12.49 -5.09 9.23
CA GLY A 59 -12.89 -4.04 10.17
C GLY A 59 -11.85 -2.94 10.33
N LEU A 60 -10.93 -2.77 9.38
CA LEU A 60 -10.03 -1.61 9.32
C LEU A 60 -10.86 -0.37 9.02
N VAL A 61 -10.58 0.74 9.68
CA VAL A 61 -11.32 2.01 9.51
C VAL A 61 -10.35 3.19 9.36
N PRO A 62 -10.81 4.34 8.83
CA PRO A 62 -10.02 5.56 8.89
C PRO A 62 -9.58 5.91 10.31
N ASP A 63 -8.44 6.59 10.44
CA ASP A 63 -7.77 6.94 11.70
C ASP A 63 -7.13 5.77 12.46
N ASP A 64 -7.20 4.55 11.93
CA ASP A 64 -6.30 3.48 12.37
C ASP A 64 -4.86 3.81 12.00
N GLU A 65 -3.93 3.48 12.88
CA GLU A 65 -2.51 3.58 12.60
C GLU A 65 -1.86 2.20 12.68
N ILE A 66 -1.40 1.68 11.53
CA ILE A 66 -0.75 0.39 11.41
C ILE A 66 0.66 0.51 11.99
N LEU A 67 0.94 -0.30 13.01
CA LEU A 67 2.22 -0.35 13.71
C LEU A 67 3.10 -1.50 13.23
N THR A 68 2.49 -2.66 12.94
CA THR A 68 3.20 -3.83 12.41
C THR A 68 2.40 -4.59 11.36
N VAL A 69 3.12 -5.31 10.51
CA VAL A 69 2.61 -6.24 9.50
C VAL A 69 3.26 -7.60 9.75
N ASP A 70 2.48 -8.62 10.10
CA ASP A 70 2.97 -9.95 10.51
C ASP A 70 4.10 -9.90 11.55
N GLY A 71 3.99 -8.96 12.49
CA GLY A 71 4.99 -8.74 13.54
C GLY A 71 6.20 -7.90 13.12
N VAL A 72 6.36 -7.58 11.83
CA VAL A 72 7.39 -6.67 11.32
C VAL A 72 6.94 -5.22 11.55
N PRO A 73 7.70 -4.41 12.30
CA PRO A 73 7.37 -3.00 12.51
C PRO A 73 7.34 -2.21 11.20
N VAL A 74 6.38 -1.30 11.07
CA VAL A 74 6.26 -0.38 9.93
C VAL A 74 6.10 1.05 10.44
N ARG A 75 7.07 1.91 10.16
CA ARG A 75 7.12 3.29 10.67
C ARG A 75 6.68 4.34 9.66
N ASN A 76 6.65 3.95 8.39
CA ASN A 76 6.30 4.83 7.28
C ASN A 76 5.71 4.00 6.14
N VAL A 77 5.17 4.70 5.15
CA VAL A 77 4.50 4.09 4.00
C VAL A 77 5.47 3.21 3.19
N ILE A 78 6.75 3.57 3.12
CA ILE A 78 7.76 2.81 2.35
C ILE A 78 8.05 1.45 3.01
N GLU A 79 8.21 1.42 4.33
CA GLU A 79 8.40 0.19 5.11
C GLU A 79 7.16 -0.71 5.01
N TYR A 80 5.96 -0.13 5.12
CA TYR A 80 4.72 -0.87 4.91
C TYR A 80 4.65 -1.46 3.50
N ASP A 81 4.95 -0.67 2.47
CA ASP A 81 4.95 -1.15 1.09
C ASP A 81 5.95 -2.28 0.88
N THR A 82 7.11 -2.20 1.54
CA THR A 82 8.12 -3.26 1.53
C THR A 82 7.62 -4.54 2.19
N ALA A 83 7.08 -4.44 3.42
CA ALA A 83 6.50 -5.58 4.13
C ALA A 83 5.36 -6.23 3.33
N ALA A 84 4.53 -5.41 2.70
CA ALA A 84 3.38 -5.85 1.93
C ALA A 84 3.73 -6.48 0.56
N ARG A 85 5.00 -6.44 0.12
CA ARG A 85 5.46 -7.24 -1.03
C ARG A 85 5.34 -8.74 -0.77
N SER A 86 5.39 -9.17 0.50
CA SER A 86 5.23 -10.56 0.92
C SER A 86 3.79 -11.07 0.88
N TYR A 87 2.80 -10.21 0.61
CA TYR A 87 1.39 -10.60 0.63
C TYR A 87 1.06 -11.60 -0.47
N GLU A 88 0.64 -12.78 -0.05
CA GLU A 88 0.09 -13.82 -0.90
C GLU A 88 -1.44 -13.76 -0.90
N ARG A 89 -2.07 -14.06 -2.05
CA ARG A 89 -3.54 -14.14 -2.12
C ARG A 89 -4.04 -15.29 -1.25
N GLY A 90 -5.13 -15.07 -0.52
CA GLY A 90 -5.75 -16.08 0.35
C GLY A 90 -4.99 -16.37 1.65
N ARG A 91 -3.74 -15.94 1.79
CA ARG A 91 -2.96 -16.07 3.02
C ARG A 91 -3.27 -14.89 3.95
N PRO A 92 -3.83 -15.12 5.15
CA PRO A 92 -4.10 -14.02 6.08
C PRO A 92 -2.81 -13.35 6.56
N VAL A 93 -2.86 -12.03 6.68
CA VAL A 93 -1.83 -11.15 7.25
C VAL A 93 -2.38 -10.56 8.54
N VAL A 94 -1.56 -10.45 9.57
CA VAL A 94 -1.93 -9.79 10.83
C VAL A 94 -1.40 -8.36 10.81
N LEU A 95 -2.31 -7.39 10.88
CA LEU A 95 -2.01 -5.99 11.08
C LEU A 95 -2.19 -5.66 12.56
N ARG A 96 -1.11 -5.23 13.23
CA ARG A 96 -1.24 -4.62 14.55
C ARG A 96 -1.49 -3.13 14.36
N ILE A 97 -2.63 -2.65 14.83
CA ILE A 97 -3.06 -1.27 14.66
C ILE A 97 -3.23 -0.56 16.00
N LEU A 98 -3.14 0.76 15.98
CA LEU A 98 -3.57 1.64 17.05
C LEU A 98 -4.89 2.31 16.63
N ARG A 99 -5.96 2.06 17.40
CA ARG A 99 -7.28 2.66 17.22
C ARG A 99 -7.71 3.36 18.49
N ALA A 100 -7.90 4.68 18.44
CA ALA A 100 -8.35 5.48 19.58
C ALA A 100 -7.57 5.16 20.89
N GLY A 101 -6.24 5.02 20.78
CA GLY A 101 -5.35 4.72 21.91
C GLY A 101 -5.27 3.25 22.33
N ARG A 102 -5.99 2.33 21.66
CA ARG A 102 -5.95 0.89 21.92
C ARG A 102 -5.22 0.16 20.81
N VAL A 103 -4.41 -0.83 21.19
CA VAL A 103 -3.72 -1.69 20.23
C VAL A 103 -4.59 -2.91 19.92
N LEU A 104 -4.85 -3.17 18.64
CA LEU A 104 -5.67 -4.26 18.16
C LEU A 104 -4.93 -5.06 17.09
N ASP A 105 -5.20 -6.36 16.99
CA ASP A 105 -4.71 -7.20 15.90
C ASP A 105 -5.86 -7.51 14.94
N LEU A 106 -5.73 -7.04 13.70
CA LEU A 106 -6.68 -7.32 12.62
C LEU A 106 -6.08 -8.34 11.66
N ARG A 107 -6.81 -9.44 11.43
CA ARG A 107 -6.44 -10.42 10.43
C ARG A 107 -7.09 -10.05 9.09
N VAL A 108 -6.27 -9.69 8.12
CA VAL A 108 -6.71 -9.27 6.78
C VAL A 108 -6.25 -10.30 5.76
N THR A 109 -7.16 -10.78 4.91
CA THR A 109 -6.81 -11.75 3.86
C THR A 109 -6.76 -11.07 2.48
N PRO A 110 -5.58 -10.86 1.89
CA PRO A 110 -5.44 -10.28 0.56
C PRO A 110 -6.19 -11.09 -0.50
N GLY A 111 -6.85 -10.40 -1.43
CA GLY A 111 -7.29 -10.99 -2.69
C GLY A 111 -8.55 -11.88 -2.66
N VAL A 112 -9.52 -11.63 -1.78
CA VAL A 112 -10.82 -12.35 -1.85
C VAL A 112 -11.93 -11.45 -2.44
N PRO A 113 -12.37 -11.69 -3.68
CA PRO A 113 -13.76 -11.49 -4.11
C PRO A 113 -14.48 -12.86 -4.19
N PRO A 114 -15.82 -12.91 -4.34
CA PRO A 114 -16.70 -13.87 -3.64
C PRO A 114 -16.57 -15.35 -4.04
N ARG A 115 -16.79 -16.20 -3.04
CA ARG A 115 -17.16 -17.61 -3.16
C ARG A 115 -18.68 -17.67 -3.28
N TRP A 116 -19.18 -17.96 -4.46
CA TRP A 116 -20.59 -18.30 -4.66
C TRP A 116 -20.94 -19.56 -3.86
N GLY A 117 -22.21 -19.68 -3.48
CA GLY A 117 -22.85 -20.95 -3.10
C GLY A 117 -23.47 -21.62 -4.32
#